data_AF-A0A434MAA9-F1
#
_entry.id   AF-A0A434MAA9-F1
#
_cell.length_a   1.000
_cell.length_b   1.000
_cell.length_c   1.000
_cell.angle_alpha   90.00
_cell.angle_beta   90.00
_cell.angle_gamma   90.00
#
_symmetry.space_group_name_H-M   'P 1'
#
loop_
_entity.id
_entity.type
_entity.pdbx_description
1 polymer ?
#
loop_
_entity_poly.entity_id
_entity_poly.type
_entity_poly.pdbx_seq_one_letter_code
_entity_poly.pdbx_strand_id
1 'polypeptide(L)'
;MSSKDDPFGPAGKTVIRAPRRAVKSAPAPQRPVPDSGHPGPSQVKDSTIFDPGVGRHAPPGWTSGTVIYQDADPGAAAATGSFAATPGIEQEILLNATDSVRYSAANQILAAAAPLLMLFGQFTLMPVERQAEQLAEHVAEAIEKFDRTMEKAGVPEEDARIAKFALCETADDLIGHLPWPK
;
A
#
# COMPACT_ATOMS: atom_id res chain seq x y z
N MET A 1 36.30 -43.88 19.41
CA MET A 1 34.90 -44.14 18.98
C MET A 1 34.03 -43.92 20.21
N SER A 2 33.02 -43.06 20.29
CA SER A 2 32.42 -42.08 19.40
C SER A 2 31.65 -41.11 20.30
N SER A 3 31.54 -39.86 19.87
CA SER A 3 30.55 -38.88 20.31
C SER A 3 29.15 -39.49 20.34
N LYS A 4 28.32 -39.12 21.33
CA LYS A 4 26.87 -39.23 21.24
C LYS A 4 26.21 -38.12 22.07
N ASP A 5 26.33 -36.92 21.51
CA ASP A 5 25.24 -36.00 21.21
C ASP A 5 23.99 -36.08 22.13
N ASP A 6 23.97 -35.26 23.18
CA ASP A 6 22.74 -34.67 23.70
C ASP A 6 22.75 -33.17 23.38
N PRO A 7 22.03 -32.73 22.33
CA PRO A 7 22.04 -31.33 21.91
C PRO A 7 21.09 -30.44 22.73
N PHE A 8 20.41 -30.94 23.78
CA PHE A 8 19.41 -30.16 24.53
C PHE A 8 19.61 -30.13 26.06
N GLY A 9 20.85 -30.29 26.55
CA GLY A 9 21.19 -29.98 27.95
C GLY A 9 20.96 -28.48 28.28
N PRO A 10 20.53 -28.12 29.50
CA PRO A 10 19.93 -26.81 29.80
C PRO A 10 21.00 -25.71 29.96
N ALA A 11 21.65 -25.34 28.86
CA ALA A 11 22.56 -24.22 28.77
C ALA A 11 21.78 -22.95 28.40
N GLY A 12 21.84 -21.95 29.28
CA GLY A 12 21.62 -20.55 28.91
C GLY A 12 20.16 -20.15 28.69
N LYS A 13 19.44 -19.87 29.78
CA LYS A 13 18.22 -19.05 29.69
C LYS A 13 18.63 -17.63 29.26
N THR A 14 18.53 -17.31 27.97
CA THR A 14 18.71 -15.94 27.49
C THR A 14 17.49 -15.12 27.90
N VAL A 15 17.64 -14.34 28.97
CA VAL A 15 16.63 -13.35 29.37
C VAL A 15 16.85 -12.10 28.53
N ILE A 16 15.99 -11.87 27.54
CA ILE A 16 15.98 -10.62 26.77
C ILE A 16 15.40 -9.52 27.66
N ARG A 17 16.29 -8.74 28.28
CA ARG A 17 15.91 -7.56 29.06
C ARG A 17 15.72 -6.39 28.09
N ALA A 18 14.47 -6.03 27.80
CA ALA A 18 14.17 -4.79 27.07
C ALA A 18 14.75 -3.57 27.83
N PRO A 19 15.38 -2.60 27.15
CA PRO A 19 15.82 -1.38 27.81
C PRO A 19 14.60 -0.63 28.35
N ARG A 20 14.61 -0.32 29.66
CA ARG A 20 13.61 0.56 30.26
C ARG A 20 13.66 1.90 29.52
N ARG A 21 12.52 2.29 28.94
CA ARG A 21 12.30 3.64 28.44
C ARG A 21 12.65 4.59 29.58
N ALA A 22 13.67 5.43 29.40
CA ALA A 22 13.94 6.51 30.33
C ALA A 22 12.65 7.35 30.42
N VAL A 23 12.02 7.35 31.59
CA VAL A 23 10.91 8.24 31.88
C VAL A 23 11.49 9.64 31.77
N LYS A 24 11.10 10.34 30.70
CA LYS A 24 11.46 11.73 30.44
C LYS A 24 11.02 12.52 31.68
N SER A 25 11.99 13.09 32.38
CA SER A 25 11.77 13.91 33.57
C SER A 25 10.66 14.94 33.32
N ALA A 26 9.79 15.13 34.30
CA ALA A 26 8.74 16.14 34.29
C ALA A 26 9.30 17.53 33.96
N PRO A 27 8.55 18.41 33.26
CA PRO A 27 9.02 19.76 32.97
C PRO A 27 9.04 20.59 34.26
N ALA A 28 10.18 21.23 34.51
CA ALA A 28 10.31 22.26 35.54
C ALA A 28 9.44 23.50 35.19
N PRO A 29 8.91 24.23 36.19
CA PRO A 29 8.11 25.42 35.94
C PRO A 29 8.97 26.52 35.27
N GLN A 30 8.50 27.00 34.12
CA GLN A 30 9.16 28.01 33.29
C GLN A 30 9.11 29.39 33.97
N ARG A 31 10.26 30.08 34.01
CA ARG A 31 10.32 31.54 34.21
C ARG A 31 10.10 32.26 32.88
N PRO A 32 9.49 33.47 32.86
CA PRO A 32 9.25 34.20 31.61
C PRO A 32 10.55 34.88 31.15
N VAL A 33 10.92 34.69 29.88
CA VAL A 33 11.99 35.41 29.17
C VAL A 33 11.37 36.01 27.90
N PRO A 34 11.71 37.26 27.54
CA PRO A 34 10.93 38.05 26.59
C PRO A 34 11.19 37.68 25.13
N ASP A 35 10.20 38.07 24.34
CA ASP A 35 10.06 37.98 22.89
C ASP A 35 11.30 38.42 22.11
N SER A 36 11.84 37.51 21.29
CA SER A 36 12.63 37.86 20.13
C SER A 36 12.71 36.69 19.13
N GLY A 37 11.86 36.74 18.10
CA GLY A 37 12.22 36.45 16.72
C GLY A 37 12.44 34.99 16.26
N HIS A 38 11.60 34.59 15.29
CA HIS A 38 11.71 33.48 14.33
C HIS A 38 11.36 32.04 14.79
N PRO A 39 10.23 31.46 14.29
CA PRO A 39 10.04 30.02 14.29
C PRO A 39 10.45 29.41 12.93
N GLY A 40 11.53 28.63 12.92
CA GLY A 40 11.75 27.62 11.88
C GLY A 40 10.97 26.34 12.21
N PRO A 41 10.36 25.64 11.24
CA PRO A 41 9.55 24.48 11.55
C PRO A 41 10.42 23.26 11.88
N SER A 42 10.28 22.79 13.11
CA SER A 42 10.68 21.47 13.59
C SER A 42 9.96 20.37 12.79
N GLN A 43 10.70 19.57 12.02
CA GLN A 43 10.16 18.33 11.41
C GLN A 43 9.98 17.25 12.49
N VAL A 44 8.77 17.19 13.06
CA VAL A 44 8.30 16.02 13.79
C VAL A 44 7.85 15.00 12.73
N LYS A 45 8.43 13.79 12.73
CA LYS A 45 7.93 12.68 11.90
C LYS A 45 6.60 12.21 12.48
N ASP A 46 5.51 12.66 11.87
CA ASP A 46 4.18 12.17 12.18
C ASP A 46 3.98 10.80 11.53
N SER A 47 3.58 9.82 12.34
CA SER A 47 3.23 8.48 11.88
C SER A 47 1.93 8.55 11.07
N THR A 48 1.94 8.05 9.83
CA THR A 48 0.72 7.96 9.02
C THR A 48 -0.22 6.92 9.63
N ILE A 49 -1.23 7.38 10.37
CA ILE A 49 -2.37 6.55 10.81
C ILE A 49 -3.48 6.75 9.79
N PHE A 50 -3.88 5.69 9.10
CA PHE A 50 -5.06 5.71 8.24
C PHE A 50 -6.30 5.40 9.10
N ASP A 51 -7.13 6.42 9.33
CA ASP A 51 -8.47 6.27 9.91
C ASP A 51 -9.52 6.39 8.78
N PRO A 52 -10.18 5.30 8.37
CA PRO A 52 -11.19 5.33 7.32
C PRO A 52 -12.51 6.02 7.72
N GLY A 53 -12.66 6.47 8.98
CA GLY A 53 -13.89 7.08 9.49
C GLY A 53 -14.00 8.60 9.39
N VAL A 54 -12.93 9.34 9.06
CA VAL A 54 -12.89 10.81 9.18
C VAL A 54 -13.30 11.53 7.88
N GLY A 55 -14.45 11.17 7.33
CA GLY A 55 -14.98 11.80 6.11
C GLY A 55 -15.60 13.20 6.31
N ARG A 56 -15.55 13.82 7.50
CA ARG A 56 -16.32 15.05 7.77
C ARG A 56 -15.60 16.23 8.43
N HIS A 57 -14.37 16.07 8.92
CA HIS A 57 -13.60 17.22 9.40
C HIS A 57 -12.11 17.03 9.13
N ALA A 58 -11.63 17.62 8.03
CA ALA A 58 -10.20 17.82 7.83
C ALA A 58 -9.71 18.93 8.80
N PRO A 59 -8.58 18.75 9.50
CA PRO A 59 -7.97 19.81 10.30
C PRO A 59 -7.57 21.00 9.41
N PRO A 60 -7.63 22.25 9.91
CA PRO A 60 -7.18 23.41 9.15
C PRO A 60 -5.68 23.30 8.86
N GLY A 61 -5.30 23.20 7.59
CA GLY A 61 -3.89 23.14 7.15
C GLY A 61 -3.50 21.93 6.29
N TRP A 62 -4.37 20.93 6.14
CA TRP A 62 -4.20 19.86 5.14
C TRP A 62 -4.73 20.30 3.77
N THR A 63 -3.87 20.93 2.95
CA THR A 63 -4.20 21.24 1.55
C THR A 63 -3.66 20.23 0.55
N SER A 64 -3.00 19.15 0.98
CA SER A 64 -2.63 18.03 0.09
C SER A 64 -3.70 16.95 0.15
N GLY A 65 -4.85 17.23 -0.49
CA GLY A 65 -5.76 16.17 -0.89
C GLY A 65 -5.10 15.37 -2.02
N THR A 66 -4.85 14.09 -1.81
CA THR A 66 -4.51 13.18 -2.90
C THR A 66 -5.72 13.10 -3.83
N VAL A 67 -5.67 13.77 -4.97
CA VAL A 67 -6.73 13.71 -5.98
C VAL A 67 -6.43 12.53 -6.89
N ILE A 68 -7.25 11.49 -6.79
CA ILE A 68 -7.27 10.41 -7.79
C ILE A 68 -8.12 10.91 -8.95
N TYR A 69 -7.48 11.20 -10.08
CA TYR A 69 -8.20 11.46 -11.33
C TYR A 69 -8.52 10.11 -11.97
N GLN A 70 -9.79 9.76 -11.96
CA GLN A 70 -10.34 8.81 -12.91
C GLN A 70 -10.86 9.63 -14.08
N ASP A 71 -10.27 9.47 -15.27
CA ASP A 71 -10.83 10.04 -16.49
C ASP A 71 -12.11 9.28 -16.81
N ALA A 72 -13.25 9.87 -16.43
CA ALA A 72 -14.56 9.41 -16.86
C ALA A 72 -14.80 9.91 -18.30
N ASP A 73 -14.89 8.98 -19.25
CA ASP A 73 -15.36 9.27 -20.60
C ASP A 73 -16.80 9.80 -20.54
N PRO A 74 -17.12 11.01 -21.03
CA PRO A 74 -18.46 11.61 -20.90
C PRO A 74 -19.54 10.95 -21.77
N GLY A 75 -19.29 9.77 -22.35
CA GLY A 75 -20.25 9.02 -23.16
C GLY A 75 -21.12 7.99 -22.42
N ALA A 76 -20.81 7.63 -21.17
CA ALA A 76 -21.50 6.53 -20.48
C ALA A 76 -22.67 7.01 -19.59
N ALA A 77 -23.65 7.70 -20.17
CA ALA A 77 -24.92 7.96 -19.50
C ALA A 77 -25.99 6.96 -19.96
N ALA A 78 -26.49 6.19 -18.98
CA ALA A 78 -27.74 5.42 -18.97
C ALA A 78 -27.82 4.13 -19.81
N ALA A 79 -27.49 3.01 -19.15
CA ALA A 79 -28.20 1.76 -19.37
C ALA A 79 -28.62 1.18 -18.00
N THR A 80 -29.76 1.64 -17.47
CA THR A 80 -30.52 0.90 -16.46
C THR A 80 -31.18 -0.30 -17.13
N GLY A 81 -30.38 -1.34 -17.35
CA GLY A 81 -30.83 -2.67 -17.72
C GLY A 81 -30.17 -3.64 -16.75
N SER A 82 -30.96 -4.47 -16.08
CA SER A 82 -30.45 -5.60 -15.31
C SER A 82 -29.83 -6.59 -16.31
N PHE A 83 -28.56 -6.40 -16.65
CA PHE A 83 -27.77 -7.42 -17.29
C PHE A 83 -27.47 -8.45 -16.22
N ALA A 84 -27.95 -9.68 -16.39
CA ALA A 84 -27.30 -10.81 -15.76
C ALA A 84 -25.87 -10.81 -16.32
N ALA A 85 -24.94 -10.25 -15.56
CA ALA A 85 -23.58 -10.02 -16.02
C ALA A 85 -22.94 -11.38 -16.28
N THR A 86 -22.50 -11.60 -17.51
CA THR A 86 -21.65 -12.75 -17.82
C THR A 86 -20.39 -12.62 -16.94
N PRO A 87 -19.97 -13.67 -16.22
CA PRO A 87 -19.01 -13.55 -15.11
C PRO A 87 -17.65 -12.94 -15.47
N GLY A 88 -17.25 -12.92 -16.74
CA GLY A 88 -16.04 -12.22 -17.20
C GLY A 88 -16.17 -10.71 -17.34
N ILE A 89 -17.38 -10.21 -17.59
CA ILE A 89 -17.60 -8.79 -17.91
C ILE A 89 -17.32 -7.93 -16.67
N GLU A 90 -17.67 -8.39 -15.46
CA GLU A 90 -17.42 -7.64 -14.23
C GLU A 90 -15.92 -7.58 -13.87
N GLN A 91 -15.20 -8.68 -13.99
CA GLN A 91 -13.74 -8.70 -13.81
C GLN A 91 -13.05 -7.83 -14.85
N GLU A 92 -13.40 -7.94 -16.12
CA GLU A 92 -12.82 -7.15 -17.21
C GLU A 92 -13.03 -5.65 -16.99
N ILE A 93 -14.23 -5.22 -16.58
CA ILE A 93 -14.50 -3.82 -16.22
C ILE A 93 -13.57 -3.37 -15.09
N LEU A 94 -13.36 -4.22 -14.08
CA LEU A 94 -12.51 -3.88 -12.95
C LEU A 94 -11.04 -3.72 -13.35
N LEU A 95 -10.51 -4.68 -14.12
CA LEU A 95 -9.14 -4.65 -14.62
C LEU A 95 -8.90 -3.36 -15.43
N ASN A 96 -9.80 -3.05 -16.37
CA ASN A 96 -9.73 -1.84 -17.20
C ASN A 96 -9.80 -0.55 -16.37
N ALA A 97 -10.69 -0.49 -15.37
CA ALA A 97 -10.81 0.67 -14.51
C ALA A 97 -9.50 0.96 -13.76
N THR A 98 -8.84 -0.08 -13.26
CA THR A 98 -7.58 0.07 -12.52
C THR A 98 -6.39 0.41 -13.41
N ASP A 99 -6.42 -0.01 -14.67
CA ASP A 99 -5.34 0.24 -15.63
C ASP A 99 -5.20 1.71 -16.03
N SER A 100 -6.33 2.43 -15.98
CA SER A 100 -6.44 3.86 -16.25
C SER A 100 -5.98 4.75 -15.08
N VAL A 101 -5.70 4.16 -13.92
CA VAL A 101 -5.34 4.91 -12.71
C VAL A 101 -4.03 5.66 -12.92
N ARG A 102 -4.11 6.98 -12.74
CA ARG A 102 -2.95 7.85 -12.59
C ARG A 102 -2.84 8.31 -11.15
N TYR A 103 -1.86 7.78 -10.44
CA TYR A 103 -1.57 8.16 -9.06
C TYR A 103 -0.39 9.12 -9.02
N SER A 104 -0.66 10.40 -8.71
CA SER A 104 0.40 11.38 -8.53
C SER A 104 0.92 11.28 -7.11
N ALA A 105 2.13 10.74 -6.94
CA ALA A 105 2.81 10.67 -5.66
C ALA A 105 4.28 11.07 -5.79
N ALA A 106 4.82 11.62 -4.70
CA ALA A 106 6.25 11.93 -4.61
C ALA A 106 7.11 10.65 -4.70
N ASN A 107 6.59 9.52 -4.20
CA ASN A 107 7.24 8.22 -4.33
C ASN A 107 6.85 7.58 -5.68
N GLN A 108 7.82 7.53 -6.60
CA GLN A 108 7.63 6.97 -7.94
C GLN A 108 7.28 5.49 -7.91
N ILE A 109 7.84 4.72 -6.96
CA ILE A 109 7.54 3.28 -6.80
C ILE A 109 6.04 3.10 -6.51
N LEU A 110 5.50 3.88 -5.57
CA LEU A 110 4.07 3.84 -5.27
C LEU A 110 3.21 4.34 -6.43
N ALA A 111 3.64 5.38 -7.14
CA ALA A 111 2.96 5.88 -8.33
C ALA A 111 2.83 4.81 -9.43
N ALA A 112 3.88 4.02 -9.66
CA ALA A 112 3.87 2.96 -10.65
C ALA A 112 3.10 1.71 -10.19
N ALA A 113 3.13 1.38 -8.90
CA ALA A 113 2.42 0.22 -8.35
C ALA A 113 0.92 0.47 -8.18
N ALA A 114 0.46 1.73 -8.22
CA ALA A 114 -0.91 2.11 -7.90
C ALA A 114 -2.01 1.34 -8.65
N PRO A 115 -1.90 1.06 -9.97
CA PRO A 115 -2.91 0.23 -10.66
C PRO A 115 -3.13 -1.13 -10.00
N LEU A 116 -2.04 -1.86 -9.73
CA LEU A 116 -2.09 -3.18 -9.07
C LEU A 116 -2.59 -3.08 -7.63
N LEU A 117 -2.10 -2.11 -6.86
CA LEU A 117 -2.53 -1.93 -5.47
C LEU A 117 -4.02 -1.58 -5.37
N MET A 118 -4.55 -0.79 -6.31
CA MET A 118 -5.98 -0.49 -6.38
C MET A 118 -6.78 -1.71 -6.80
N LEU A 119 -6.32 -2.48 -7.78
CA LEU A 119 -6.96 -3.74 -8.18
C LEU A 119 -7.08 -4.72 -7.01
N PHE A 120 -6.01 -4.88 -6.24
CA PHE A 120 -5.99 -5.68 -5.01
C PHE A 120 -7.00 -5.18 -3.97
N GLY A 121 -7.07 -3.87 -3.77
CA GLY A 121 -8.08 -3.26 -2.90
C GLY A 121 -9.50 -3.57 -3.36
N GLN A 122 -9.76 -3.60 -4.66
CA GLN A 122 -11.08 -3.90 -5.20
C GLN A 122 -11.45 -5.37 -5.03
N PHE A 123 -10.54 -6.32 -5.28
CA PHE A 123 -10.83 -7.75 -5.08
C PHE A 123 -11.07 -8.12 -3.61
N THR A 124 -10.50 -7.37 -2.66
CA THR A 124 -10.74 -7.59 -1.24
C THR A 124 -12.07 -7.00 -0.75
N LEU A 125 -12.60 -5.98 -1.44
CA LEU A 125 -13.83 -5.28 -1.05
C LEU A 125 -15.06 -5.72 -1.85
N MET A 126 -14.88 -6.16 -3.09
CA MET A 126 -15.96 -6.49 -4.01
C MET A 126 -16.04 -8.00 -4.29
N PRO A 127 -17.22 -8.62 -4.09
CA PRO A 127 -17.47 -9.95 -4.62
C PRO A 127 -17.65 -9.84 -6.14
N VAL A 128 -16.57 -10.11 -6.87
CA VAL A 128 -16.55 -10.22 -8.34
C VAL A 128 -16.46 -11.70 -8.69
N GLU A 129 -17.16 -12.13 -9.73
CA GLU A 129 -16.93 -13.48 -10.27
C GLU A 129 -15.62 -13.53 -11.04
N ARG A 130 -14.79 -14.56 -10.80
CA ARG A 130 -13.37 -14.52 -11.17
C ARG A 130 -12.97 -15.54 -12.22
N GLN A 131 -12.13 -15.11 -13.14
CA GLN A 131 -11.43 -15.91 -14.14
C GLN A 131 -9.93 -15.86 -13.86
N ALA A 132 -9.36 -17.00 -13.49
CA ALA A 132 -7.98 -17.10 -13.05
C ALA A 132 -6.98 -16.76 -14.16
N GLU A 133 -7.23 -17.27 -15.38
CA GLU A 133 -6.37 -17.05 -16.54
C GLU A 133 -6.28 -15.57 -16.91
N GLN A 134 -7.43 -14.90 -17.05
CA GLN A 134 -7.47 -13.47 -17.35
C GLN A 134 -6.83 -12.62 -16.24
N LEU A 135 -7.00 -13.00 -14.97
CA LEU A 135 -6.37 -12.27 -13.88
C LEU A 135 -4.84 -12.42 -13.93
N ALA A 136 -4.36 -13.64 -14.16
CA ALA A 136 -2.93 -13.94 -14.23
C ALA A 136 -2.25 -13.18 -15.39
N GLU A 137 -2.87 -13.18 -16.57
CA GLU A 137 -2.39 -12.40 -17.72
C GLU A 137 -2.31 -10.91 -17.40
N HIS A 138 -3.38 -10.33 -16.86
CA HIS A 138 -3.41 -8.92 -16.50
C HIS A 138 -2.37 -8.55 -15.44
N VAL A 139 -2.20 -9.37 -14.40
CA VAL A 139 -1.21 -9.12 -13.35
C VAL A 139 0.21 -9.19 -13.91
N ALA A 140 0.51 -10.14 -14.80
CA ALA A 140 1.80 -10.23 -15.46
C ALA A 140 2.08 -8.97 -16.30
N GLU A 141 1.13 -8.55 -17.14
CA GLU A 141 1.26 -7.34 -17.95
C GLU A 141 1.45 -6.07 -17.09
N ALA A 142 0.72 -5.97 -15.98
CA ALA A 142 0.83 -4.85 -15.07
C ALA A 142 2.18 -4.83 -14.33
N ILE A 143 2.74 -5.99 -13.97
CA ILE A 143 4.10 -6.10 -13.40
C ILE A 143 5.16 -5.67 -14.43
N GLU A 144 5.03 -6.06 -15.70
CA GLU A 144 5.94 -5.58 -16.74
C GLU A 144 5.83 -4.07 -16.97
N LYS A 145 4.61 -3.53 -16.94
CA LYS A 145 4.35 -2.08 -17.04
C LYS A 145 4.95 -1.34 -15.85
N PHE A 146 4.86 -1.90 -14.65
CA PHE A 146 5.53 -1.39 -13.46
C PHE A 146 7.04 -1.31 -13.67
N ASP A 147 7.67 -2.40 -14.13
CA ASP A 147 9.13 -2.48 -14.37
C ASP A 147 9.58 -1.40 -15.37
N ARG A 148 8.91 -1.31 -16.52
CA ARG A 148 9.17 -0.27 -17.54
C ARG A 148 8.96 1.15 -17.00
N THR A 149 8.07 1.34 -16.04
CA THR A 149 7.81 2.65 -15.43
C THR A 149 8.91 3.03 -14.43
N MET A 150 9.43 2.06 -13.67
CA MET A 150 10.55 2.26 -12.75
C MET A 150 11.83 2.67 -13.48
N GLU A 151 12.14 1.99 -14.57
CA GLU A 151 13.26 2.34 -15.44
C GLU A 151 13.15 3.78 -15.96
N LYS A 152 11.97 4.15 -16.48
CA LYS A 152 11.73 5.51 -17.01
C LYS A 152 11.78 6.60 -15.94
N ALA A 153 11.37 6.28 -14.71
CA ALA A 153 11.39 7.22 -13.58
C ALA A 153 12.79 7.39 -12.97
N GLY A 154 13.79 6.63 -13.43
CA GLY A 154 15.16 6.68 -12.91
C GLY A 154 15.27 6.13 -11.49
N VAL A 155 14.37 5.21 -11.10
CA VAL A 155 14.46 4.52 -9.81
C VAL A 155 15.71 3.63 -9.81
N PRO A 156 16.52 3.61 -8.72
CA PRO A 156 17.68 2.74 -8.64
C PRO A 156 17.30 1.27 -8.88
N GLU A 157 18.15 0.54 -9.62
CA GLU A 157 17.86 -0.84 -10.03
C GLU A 157 17.60 -1.76 -8.83
N GLU A 158 18.36 -1.59 -7.73
CA GLU A 158 18.16 -2.36 -6.52
C GLU A 158 16.79 -2.09 -5.89
N ASP A 159 16.39 -0.83 -5.77
CA ASP A 159 15.08 -0.44 -5.24
C ASP A 159 13.95 -0.96 -6.14
N ALA A 160 14.11 -0.91 -7.46
CA ALA A 160 13.14 -1.44 -8.42
C ALA A 160 12.99 -2.97 -8.28
N ARG A 161 14.09 -3.71 -8.13
CA ARG A 161 14.06 -5.17 -7.90
C ARG A 161 13.38 -5.52 -6.58
N ILE A 162 13.69 -4.82 -5.50
CA ILE A 162 13.06 -5.03 -4.19
C ILE A 162 11.56 -4.74 -4.27
N ALA A 163 11.18 -3.64 -4.92
CA ALA A 163 9.78 -3.27 -5.07
C ALA A 163 9.01 -4.28 -5.93
N LYS A 164 9.61 -4.74 -7.04
CA LYS A 164 9.02 -5.78 -7.89
C LYS A 164 8.80 -7.08 -7.12
N PHE A 165 9.82 -7.52 -6.36
CA PHE A 165 9.70 -8.69 -5.49
C PHE A 165 8.56 -8.53 -4.48
N ALA A 166 8.53 -7.42 -3.74
CA ALA A 166 7.48 -7.17 -2.75
C ALA A 166 6.08 -7.12 -3.38
N LEU A 167 5.95 -6.55 -4.58
CA LEU A 167 4.69 -6.47 -5.31
C LEU A 167 4.21 -7.84 -5.78
N CYS A 168 5.12 -8.69 -6.28
CA CYS A 168 4.79 -10.07 -6.66
C CYS A 168 4.37 -10.90 -5.45
N GLU A 169 5.13 -10.90 -4.36
CA GLU A 169 4.75 -11.64 -3.14
C GLU A 169 3.39 -11.18 -2.60
N THR A 170 3.12 -9.87 -2.64
CA THR A 170 1.80 -9.33 -2.25
C THR A 170 0.69 -9.81 -3.18
N ALA A 171 0.95 -9.87 -4.49
CA ALA A 171 0.01 -10.38 -5.47
C ALA A 171 -0.29 -11.86 -5.21
N ASP A 172 0.75 -12.69 -5.03
CA ASP A 172 0.64 -14.12 -4.79
C ASP A 172 -0.15 -14.42 -3.50
N ASP A 173 0.17 -13.72 -2.42
CA ASP A 173 -0.56 -13.83 -1.16
C ASP A 173 -2.04 -13.48 -1.36
N LEU A 174 -2.35 -12.34 -1.98
CA LEU A 174 -3.74 -11.90 -2.11
C LEU A 174 -4.54 -12.81 -3.06
N ILE A 175 -3.98 -13.13 -4.22
CA ILE A 175 -4.58 -13.98 -5.24
C ILE A 175 -4.80 -15.41 -4.70
N GLY A 176 -3.84 -15.92 -3.93
CA GLY A 176 -3.93 -17.21 -3.24
C GLY A 176 -5.05 -17.28 -2.20
N HIS A 177 -5.46 -16.13 -1.64
CA HIS A 177 -6.58 -16.04 -0.70
C HIS A 177 -7.92 -15.69 -1.36
N LEU A 178 -7.98 -15.48 -2.68
CA LEU A 178 -9.24 -15.17 -3.36
C LEU A 178 -10.18 -16.40 -3.36
N PRO A 179 -11.50 -16.20 -3.18
CA PRO A 179 -12.46 -17.29 -3.29
C PRO A 179 -12.68 -17.63 -4.77
N TRP A 180 -11.94 -18.61 -5.26
CA TRP A 180 -12.06 -19.14 -6.62
C TRP A 180 -13.32 -19.99 -6.79
N PRO A 181 -14.00 -19.92 -7.96
CA PRO A 181 -15.06 -20.86 -8.28
C PRO A 181 -14.48 -22.30 -8.30
N LYS A 182 -15.30 -23.26 -7.85
CA LYS A 182 -14.93 -24.68 -7.78
C LYS A 182 -15.08 -25.37 -9.14
#